data_AF-A0A5S4T5L1-F1
#
_entry.id   AF-A0A5S4T5L1-F1
#
_cell.length_a   1.000
_cell.length_b   1.000
_cell.length_c   1.000
_cell.angle_alpha   90.00
_cell.angle_beta   90.00
_cell.angle_gamma   90.00
#
_symmetry.space_group_name_H-M   'P 1'
#
loop_
_entity.id
_entity.type
_entity.pdbx_description
1 polymer ?
#
loop_
_entity_poly.entity_id
_entity_poly.type
_entity_poly.pdbx_seq_one_letter_code
_entity_poly.pdbx_strand_id
1 'polypeptide(L)'
;PYDDVAGLAELGERCDVLTYEFENVDADGLDAVIKEGQLPQGTDLLRISQNRIFEKEFLANKAKVTVAPYKVVKSAADLDSIDLSKKYVLKTATGGYDGHGQVVIASDADLAAARELADSADCVLEEFVAFDLEVSVIVSGNQKEFTVFPVQENIHRNNILSKTIVPARISEEL
;
A
#
# COMPACT_ATOMS: atom_id res chain seq x y z
N PRO A 1 -18.40 0.27 -3.97
CA PRO A 1 -18.62 1.26 -5.05
C PRO A 1 -17.54 1.10 -6.12
N TYR A 2 -17.90 1.17 -7.41
CA TYR A 2 -17.07 0.82 -8.59
C TYR A 2 -17.07 -0.66 -9.00
N ASP A 3 -18.01 -1.45 -8.50
CA ASP A 3 -18.27 -2.86 -8.82
C ASP A 3 -19.41 -3.06 -9.83
N ASP A 4 -19.89 -1.97 -10.47
CA ASP A 4 -20.90 -2.05 -11.53
C ASP A 4 -20.27 -2.54 -12.84
N VAL A 5 -20.30 -3.86 -13.02
CA VAL A 5 -19.79 -4.55 -14.21
C VAL A 5 -20.43 -4.02 -15.50
N ALA A 6 -21.72 -3.65 -15.49
CA ALA A 6 -22.37 -3.12 -16.68
C ALA A 6 -21.87 -1.72 -17.04
N GLY A 7 -21.66 -0.87 -16.03
CA GLY A 7 -21.04 0.44 -16.19
C GLY A 7 -19.59 0.36 -16.68
N LEU A 8 -18.81 -0.59 -16.15
CA LEU A 8 -17.44 -0.85 -16.63
C LEU A 8 -17.42 -1.32 -18.09
N ALA A 9 -18.37 -2.18 -18.49
CA ALA A 9 -18.51 -2.62 -19.87
C ALA A 9 -18.88 -1.47 -20.81
N GLU A 10 -19.85 -0.61 -20.44
CA GLU A 10 -20.21 0.56 -21.25
C GLU A 10 -19.01 1.51 -21.42
N LEU A 11 -18.24 1.73 -20.36
CA LEU A 11 -17.02 2.52 -20.42
C LEU A 11 -15.99 1.90 -21.39
N GLY A 12 -15.81 0.57 -21.31
CA GLY A 12 -14.95 -0.18 -22.24
C GLY A 12 -15.43 -0.15 -23.69
N GLU A 13 -16.72 -0.05 -23.97
CA GLU A 13 -17.21 0.11 -25.35
C GLU A 13 -16.94 1.50 -25.93
N ARG A 14 -16.83 2.51 -25.07
CA ARG A 14 -16.73 3.92 -25.47
C ARG A 14 -15.31 4.48 -25.50
N CYS A 15 -14.32 3.72 -25.04
CA CYS A 15 -12.93 4.16 -24.93
C CYS A 15 -12.00 3.26 -25.75
N ASP A 16 -11.05 3.86 -26.47
CA ASP A 16 -9.99 3.11 -27.15
C ASP A 16 -8.95 2.56 -26.16
N VAL A 17 -8.70 3.31 -25.07
CA VAL A 17 -7.74 2.98 -24.00
C VAL A 17 -8.32 3.41 -22.67
N LEU A 18 -8.10 2.60 -21.64
CA LEU A 18 -8.52 2.83 -20.27
C LEU A 18 -7.33 2.96 -19.32
N THR A 19 -7.59 3.63 -18.20
CA THR A 19 -6.70 3.79 -17.04
C THR A 19 -7.55 3.85 -15.78
N TYR A 20 -6.97 3.61 -14.61
CA TYR A 20 -7.61 3.80 -13.32
C TYR A 20 -6.85 4.84 -12.49
N GLU A 21 -7.61 5.68 -11.79
CA GLU A 21 -7.07 6.68 -10.85
C GLU A 21 -7.28 6.23 -9.39
N PHE A 22 -8.41 5.60 -9.10
CA PHE A 22 -8.71 5.13 -7.75
C PHE A 22 -8.16 3.72 -7.51
N GLU A 23 -7.43 3.55 -6.42
CA GLU A 23 -6.76 2.28 -6.11
C GLU A 23 -7.70 1.17 -5.65
N ASN A 24 -8.93 1.47 -5.24
CA ASN A 24 -9.93 0.47 -4.81
C ASN A 24 -11.00 0.18 -5.87
N VAL A 25 -10.67 0.31 -7.16
CA VAL A 25 -11.55 -0.18 -8.24
C VAL A 25 -11.60 -1.71 -8.26
N ASP A 26 -12.69 -2.25 -8.78
CA ASP A 26 -12.90 -3.71 -8.90
C ASP A 26 -12.03 -4.30 -10.02
N ALA A 27 -10.88 -4.86 -9.63
CA ALA A 27 -9.96 -5.51 -10.56
C ALA A 27 -10.59 -6.72 -11.28
N ASP A 28 -11.47 -7.47 -10.60
CA ASP A 28 -12.12 -8.64 -11.18
C ASP A 28 -13.20 -8.21 -12.18
N GLY A 29 -13.94 -7.15 -11.86
CA GLY A 29 -14.88 -6.50 -12.78
C GLY A 29 -14.19 -5.98 -14.04
N LEU A 30 -13.01 -5.36 -13.92
CA LEU A 30 -12.21 -4.91 -15.05
C LEU A 30 -11.76 -6.08 -15.94
N ASP A 31 -11.24 -7.16 -15.35
CA ASP A 31 -10.81 -8.34 -16.11
C ASP A 31 -11.96 -9.03 -16.85
N ALA A 32 -13.18 -8.96 -16.30
CA ALA A 32 -14.34 -9.60 -16.89
C ALA A 32 -14.84 -8.90 -18.17
N VAL A 33 -14.62 -7.59 -18.32
CA VAL A 33 -15.28 -6.77 -19.36
C VAL A 33 -14.34 -6.01 -20.28
N ILE A 34 -13.08 -5.81 -19.88
CA ILE A 34 -12.12 -5.03 -20.67
C ILE A 34 -11.39 -5.91 -21.68
N LYS A 35 -11.26 -5.41 -22.91
CA LYS A 35 -10.63 -6.13 -24.02
C LYS A 35 -9.11 -6.22 -23.80
N GLU A 36 -8.50 -7.26 -24.35
CA GLU A 36 -7.05 -7.43 -24.31
C GLU A 36 -6.33 -6.18 -24.87
N GLY A 37 -5.36 -5.66 -24.11
CA GLY A 37 -4.59 -4.46 -24.47
C GLY A 37 -5.30 -3.12 -24.27
N GLN A 38 -6.60 -3.11 -23.95
CA GLN A 38 -7.37 -1.88 -23.74
C GLN A 38 -7.07 -1.21 -22.40
N LEU A 39 -6.56 -1.96 -21.42
CA LEU A 39 -6.02 -1.44 -20.16
C LEU A 39 -4.53 -1.81 -20.07
N PRO A 40 -3.62 -0.98 -20.63
CA PRO A 40 -2.20 -1.30 -20.71
C PRO A 40 -1.51 -1.47 -19.34
N GLN A 41 -2.07 -0.87 -18.29
CA GLN A 41 -1.59 -1.03 -16.91
C GLN A 41 -1.82 -2.46 -16.38
N GLY A 42 -2.83 -3.16 -16.91
CA GLY A 42 -3.33 -4.40 -16.34
C GLY A 42 -3.86 -4.25 -14.91
N THR A 43 -4.26 -5.37 -14.33
CA THR A 43 -4.89 -5.46 -13.00
C THR A 43 -4.01 -6.20 -11.97
N ASP A 44 -2.95 -6.89 -12.42
CA ASP A 44 -2.04 -7.63 -11.54
C ASP A 44 -1.36 -6.74 -10.49
N LEU A 45 -0.76 -5.63 -10.93
CA LEU A 45 -0.08 -4.71 -10.01
C LEU A 45 -1.07 -4.03 -9.06
N LEU A 46 -2.28 -3.70 -9.56
CA LEU A 46 -3.37 -3.15 -8.76
C LEU A 46 -3.74 -4.10 -7.61
N ARG A 47 -3.94 -5.39 -7.90
CA ARG A 47 -4.25 -6.40 -6.88
C ARG A 47 -3.15 -6.55 -5.84
N ILE A 48 -1.89 -6.47 -6.27
CA ILE A 48 -0.74 -6.53 -5.36
C ILE A 48 -0.73 -5.32 -4.43
N SER A 49 -0.92 -4.10 -4.96
CA SER A 49 -0.89 -2.87 -4.15
C SER A 49 -2.11 -2.68 -3.26
N GLN A 50 -3.26 -3.24 -3.61
CA GLN A 50 -4.49 -3.16 -2.80
C GLN A 50 -4.40 -3.92 -1.46
N ASN A 51 -3.45 -4.84 -1.32
CA ASN A 51 -3.30 -5.68 -0.13
C ASN A 51 -1.87 -5.63 0.42
N ARG A 52 -1.69 -5.08 1.62
CA ARG A 52 -0.38 -4.93 2.29
C ARG A 52 0.36 -6.25 2.47
N ILE A 53 -0.34 -7.38 2.61
CA ILE A 53 0.29 -8.70 2.71
C ILE A 53 0.95 -9.03 1.36
N PHE A 54 0.21 -8.88 0.27
CA PHE A 54 0.70 -9.14 -1.09
C PHE A 54 1.78 -8.14 -1.50
N GLU A 55 1.62 -6.87 -1.17
CA GLU A 55 2.63 -5.83 -1.38
C GLU A 55 3.94 -6.17 -0.67
N LYS A 56 3.89 -6.51 0.62
CA LYS A 56 5.08 -6.90 1.40
C LYS A 56 5.75 -8.15 0.84
N GLU A 57 4.96 -9.16 0.49
CA GLU A 57 5.49 -10.37 -0.14
C GLU A 57 6.16 -10.07 -1.47
N PHE A 58 5.52 -9.26 -2.32
CA PHE A 58 6.09 -8.83 -3.59
C PHE A 58 7.40 -8.08 -3.39
N LEU A 59 7.43 -7.06 -2.53
CA LEU A 59 8.60 -6.23 -2.28
C LEU A 59 9.76 -7.05 -1.69
N ALA A 60 9.51 -7.80 -0.62
CA ALA A 60 10.56 -8.54 0.09
C ALA A 60 11.05 -9.76 -0.69
N ASN A 61 10.13 -10.55 -1.25
CA ASN A 61 10.46 -11.87 -1.80
C ASN A 61 10.68 -11.85 -3.31
N LYS A 62 9.92 -11.06 -4.07
CA LYS A 62 10.04 -11.00 -5.53
C LYS A 62 10.99 -9.90 -5.98
N ALA A 63 10.79 -8.68 -5.52
CA ALA A 63 11.61 -7.53 -5.88
C ALA A 63 12.92 -7.42 -5.09
N LYS A 64 13.04 -8.14 -3.96
CA LYS A 64 14.22 -8.13 -3.07
C LYS A 64 14.54 -6.74 -2.51
N VAL A 65 13.50 -5.93 -2.28
CA VAL A 65 13.61 -4.63 -1.62
C VAL A 65 13.57 -4.81 -0.11
N THR A 66 14.41 -4.07 0.60
CA THR A 66 14.38 -4.04 2.07
C THR A 66 13.07 -3.39 2.54
N VAL A 67 12.30 -4.13 3.33
CA VAL A 67 11.10 -3.64 3.99
C VAL A 67 11.28 -3.70 5.51
N ALA A 68 10.51 -2.91 6.26
CA ALA A 68 10.43 -3.07 7.71
C ALA A 68 10.09 -4.53 8.06
N PRO A 69 10.76 -5.14 9.06
CA PRO A 69 10.40 -6.47 9.53
C PRO A 69 8.91 -6.54 9.83
N TYR A 70 8.24 -7.57 9.31
CA TYR A 70 6.79 -7.67 9.39
C TYR A 70 6.30 -9.09 9.69
N LYS A 71 5.09 -9.18 10.23
CA LYS A 71 4.34 -10.42 10.46
C LYS A 71 2.90 -10.24 9.98
N VAL A 72 2.33 -11.27 9.36
CA VAL A 72 0.89 -11.33 9.07
C VAL A 72 0.14 -11.69 10.36
N VAL A 73 -0.91 -10.93 10.67
CA VAL A 73 -1.76 -11.08 11.86
C VAL A 73 -3.18 -11.32 11.37
N LYS A 74 -3.78 -12.47 11.74
CA LYS A 74 -5.13 -12.87 11.31
C LYS A 74 -6.15 -12.88 12.45
N SER A 75 -5.69 -12.68 13.67
CA SER A 75 -6.52 -12.62 14.87
C SER A 75 -5.76 -11.98 16.03
N ALA A 76 -6.47 -11.61 17.10
CA ALA A 76 -5.89 -11.13 18.34
C ALA A 76 -4.84 -12.11 18.94
N ALA A 77 -5.03 -13.42 18.75
CA ALA A 77 -4.10 -14.44 19.27
C ALA A 77 -2.69 -14.33 18.67
N ASP A 78 -2.57 -13.79 17.44
CA ASP A 78 -1.26 -13.58 16.81
C ASP A 78 -0.42 -12.50 17.50
N LEU A 79 -1.02 -11.71 18.40
CA LEU A 79 -0.37 -10.63 19.16
C LEU A 79 0.03 -11.06 20.58
N ASP A 80 -0.33 -12.26 21.05
CA ASP A 80 -0.13 -12.64 22.46
C ASP A 80 1.34 -12.76 22.89
N SER A 81 2.24 -12.99 21.93
CA SER A 81 3.69 -13.12 22.16
C SER A 81 4.50 -11.94 21.64
N ILE A 82 3.86 -10.78 21.43
CA ILE A 82 4.54 -9.58 20.93
C ILE A 82 5.62 -9.09 21.92
N ASP A 83 6.79 -8.74 21.39
CA ASP A 83 7.91 -8.20 22.17
C ASP A 83 7.77 -6.69 22.34
N LEU A 84 7.17 -6.26 23.45
CA LEU A 84 6.96 -4.84 23.74
C LEU A 84 8.23 -4.06 24.11
N SER A 85 9.43 -4.66 24.04
CA SER A 85 10.68 -3.87 24.05
C SER A 85 10.87 -3.07 22.75
N LYS A 86 10.15 -3.44 21.69
CA LYS A 86 10.08 -2.73 20.42
C LYS A 86 8.75 -1.99 20.26
N LYS A 87 8.76 -1.01 19.35
CA LYS A 87 7.56 -0.32 18.89
C LYS A 87 7.10 -0.92 17.57
N TYR A 88 5.80 -1.05 17.40
CA TYR A 88 5.18 -1.57 16.18
C TYR A 88 4.08 -0.66 15.66
N VAL A 89 3.67 -0.91 14.43
CA VAL A 89 2.40 -0.44 13.87
C VAL A 89 1.66 -1.63 13.28
N LEU A 90 0.43 -1.84 13.71
CA LEU A 90 -0.50 -2.81 13.14
C LEU A 90 -1.38 -2.09 12.13
N LYS A 91 -1.50 -2.61 10.90
CA LYS A 91 -2.31 -2.02 9.83
C LYS A 91 -3.20 -3.07 9.18
N THR A 92 -4.44 -2.74 8.85
CA THR A 92 -5.30 -3.63 8.05
C THR A 92 -4.66 -3.92 6.70
N ALA A 93 -4.84 -5.14 6.22
CA ALA A 93 -4.27 -5.59 4.95
C ALA A 93 -4.89 -4.84 3.77
N THR A 94 -6.17 -4.49 3.82
CA THR A 94 -6.90 -3.75 2.79
C THR A 94 -7.63 -2.54 3.38
N GLY A 95 -8.02 -1.59 2.51
CA GLY A 95 -8.92 -0.47 2.84
C GLY A 95 -8.36 0.61 3.79
N GLY A 96 -7.09 0.52 4.19
CA GLY A 96 -6.45 1.53 5.03
C GLY A 96 -5.92 2.72 4.22
N TYR A 97 -6.36 3.93 4.56
CA TYR A 97 -5.99 5.21 3.93
C TYR A 97 -5.86 6.32 5.00
N ASP A 98 -4.95 7.30 4.82
CA ASP A 98 -4.73 8.44 5.75
C ASP A 98 -4.61 8.08 7.25
N GLY A 99 -4.05 6.90 7.55
CA GLY A 99 -3.91 6.41 8.91
C GLY A 99 -5.20 5.84 9.53
N HIS A 100 -6.25 5.63 8.75
CA HIS A 100 -7.36 4.75 9.11
C HIS A 100 -6.93 3.28 9.02
N GLY A 101 -7.49 2.44 9.89
CA GLY A 101 -7.18 1.00 9.92
C GLY A 101 -5.79 0.70 10.46
N GLN A 102 -5.24 1.53 11.35
CA GLN A 102 -3.95 1.25 11.99
C GLN A 102 -3.93 1.63 13.47
N VAL A 103 -3.12 0.89 14.24
CA VAL A 103 -2.84 1.13 15.66
C VAL A 103 -1.33 1.07 15.87
N VAL A 104 -0.78 2.10 16.52
CA VAL A 104 0.62 2.09 16.97
C VAL A 104 0.67 1.38 18.32
N ILE A 105 1.57 0.39 18.44
CA ILE A 105 1.75 -0.39 19.66
C ILE A 105 3.12 0.00 20.24
N ALA A 106 3.12 0.78 21.31
CA ALA A 106 4.32 1.18 22.03
C ALA A 106 4.36 0.64 23.46
N SER A 107 3.23 0.15 23.98
CA SER A 107 3.11 -0.40 25.34
C SER A 107 1.91 -1.34 25.46
N ASP A 108 1.78 -2.00 26.61
CA ASP A 108 0.63 -2.86 26.94
C ASP A 108 -0.72 -2.14 26.82
N ALA A 109 -0.75 -0.81 27.03
CA ALA A 109 -1.97 -0.02 26.95
C ALA A 109 -2.58 0.00 25.54
N ASP A 110 -1.77 -0.23 24.50
CA ASP A 110 -2.20 -0.19 23.10
C ASP A 110 -2.76 -1.54 22.62
N LEU A 111 -2.48 -2.63 23.36
CA LEU A 111 -2.81 -4.00 22.93
C LEU A 111 -4.30 -4.25 22.82
N ALA A 112 -5.13 -3.59 23.65
CA ALA A 112 -6.58 -3.77 23.58
C ALA A 112 -7.12 -3.32 22.22
N ALA A 113 -6.74 -2.13 21.76
CA ALA A 113 -7.14 -1.59 20.46
C ALA A 113 -6.53 -2.39 19.30
N ALA A 114 -5.27 -2.84 19.42
CA ALA A 114 -4.63 -3.66 18.41
C ALA A 114 -5.32 -5.02 18.22
N ARG A 115 -5.73 -5.67 19.32
CA ARG A 115 -6.47 -6.94 19.28
C ARG A 115 -7.84 -6.78 18.64
N GLU A 116 -8.56 -5.72 18.98
CA GLU A 116 -9.85 -5.39 18.35
C GLU A 116 -9.69 -5.22 16.83
N LEU A 117 -8.65 -4.49 16.40
CA LEU A 117 -8.36 -4.33 14.97
C LEU A 117 -8.03 -5.68 14.31
N ALA A 118 -7.18 -6.50 14.94
CA ALA A 118 -6.75 -7.80 14.43
C ALA A 118 -7.89 -8.83 14.29
N ASP A 119 -8.93 -8.74 15.12
CA ASP A 119 -10.12 -9.60 15.01
C ASP A 119 -11.11 -9.10 13.95
N SER A 120 -11.01 -7.82 13.56
CA SER A 120 -11.90 -7.21 12.56
C SER A 120 -11.47 -7.47 11.10
N ALA A 121 -10.17 -7.69 10.87
CA ALA A 121 -9.61 -7.89 9.54
C ALA A 121 -8.20 -8.50 9.60
N ASP A 122 -7.80 -9.16 8.51
CA ASP A 122 -6.39 -9.50 8.29
C ASP A 122 -5.52 -8.24 8.34
N CYS A 123 -4.39 -8.32 9.03
CA CYS A 123 -3.49 -7.21 9.30
C CYS A 123 -2.03 -7.56 9.01
N VAL A 124 -1.21 -6.53 8.89
CA VAL A 124 0.25 -6.61 8.88
C VAL A 124 0.78 -5.85 10.10
N LEU A 125 1.53 -6.54 10.96
CA LEU A 125 2.30 -5.95 12.05
C LEU A 125 3.70 -5.62 11.54
N GLU A 126 4.10 -4.36 11.58
CA GLU A 126 5.41 -3.90 11.14
C GLU A 126 6.20 -3.34 12.34
N GLU A 127 7.50 -3.66 12.41
CA GLU A 127 8.41 -2.95 13.33
C GLU A 127 8.45 -1.46 12.96
N PHE A 128 8.32 -0.59 13.95
CA PHE A 128 8.31 0.84 13.74
C PHE A 128 9.72 1.33 13.38
N VAL A 129 9.89 1.80 12.15
CA VAL A 129 11.17 2.31 11.67
C VAL A 129 11.41 3.72 12.22
N ALA A 130 12.51 3.89 12.95
CA ALA A 130 13.00 5.21 13.34
C ALA A 130 13.80 5.82 12.16
N PHE A 131 13.09 6.43 11.22
CA PHE A 131 13.69 7.10 10.06
C PHE A 131 13.91 8.60 10.33
N ASP A 132 14.89 9.19 9.65
CA ASP A 132 15.16 10.63 9.69
C ASP A 132 14.29 11.42 8.69
N LEU A 133 13.99 10.82 7.54
CA LEU A 133 13.25 11.41 6.43
C LEU A 133 12.34 10.37 5.76
N GLU A 134 11.20 10.82 5.23
CA GLU A 134 10.38 10.04 4.31
C GLU A 134 10.64 10.53 2.89
N VAL A 135 10.88 9.61 1.95
CA VAL A 135 11.12 9.94 0.56
C VAL A 135 10.24 9.11 -0.38
N SER A 136 9.94 9.66 -1.55
CA SER A 136 9.29 8.93 -2.64
C SER A 136 10.03 9.15 -3.97
N VAL A 137 9.84 8.20 -4.87
CA VAL A 137 10.30 8.27 -6.26
C VAL A 137 9.14 7.86 -7.15
N ILE A 138 8.81 8.70 -8.13
CA ILE A 138 7.80 8.37 -9.15
C ILE A 138 8.52 7.79 -10.36
N VAL A 139 8.02 6.66 -10.86
CA VAL A 139 8.51 6.02 -12.08
C VAL A 139 7.34 5.87 -13.04
N SER A 140 7.53 6.33 -14.28
CA SER A 140 6.54 6.18 -15.36
C SER A 140 7.17 5.39 -16.51
N GLY A 141 6.44 4.45 -17.08
CA GLY A 141 6.96 3.65 -18.19
C GLY A 141 5.91 2.82 -18.92
N ASN A 142 6.32 2.20 -20.01
CA ASN A 142 5.48 1.39 -20.90
C ASN A 142 5.94 -0.08 -20.97
N GLN A 143 6.56 -0.56 -19.90
CA GLN A 143 7.25 -1.86 -19.78
C GLN A 143 8.56 -2.00 -20.58
N LYS A 144 8.86 -1.07 -21.50
CA LYS A 144 10.10 -1.07 -22.30
C LYS A 144 11.02 0.09 -21.92
N GLU A 145 10.44 1.27 -21.81
CA GLU A 145 11.10 2.52 -21.48
C GLU A 145 10.53 3.06 -20.17
N PHE A 146 11.41 3.59 -19.33
CA PHE A 146 11.08 4.13 -18.01
C PHE A 146 11.72 5.50 -17.82
N THR A 147 10.97 6.42 -17.23
CA THR A 147 11.45 7.72 -16.75
C THR A 147 11.30 7.77 -15.24
N VAL A 148 12.39 8.13 -14.56
CA VAL A 148 12.46 8.26 -13.11
C VAL A 148 12.45 9.73 -12.75
N PHE A 149 11.50 10.15 -11.93
CA PHE A 149 11.45 11.52 -11.42
C PHE A 149 12.46 11.70 -10.28
N PRO A 150 12.92 12.94 -10.02
CA PRO A 150 13.83 13.20 -8.91
C PRO A 150 13.27 12.71 -7.57
N VAL A 151 14.14 12.25 -6.68
CA VAL A 151 13.77 11.86 -5.32
C VAL A 151 13.13 13.05 -4.60
N GLN A 152 12.01 12.78 -3.93
CA GLN A 152 11.18 13.77 -3.27
C GLN A 152 11.19 13.52 -1.77
N GLU A 153 11.43 14.54 -0.96
CA GLU A 153 11.26 14.44 0.50
C GLU A 153 9.82 14.80 0.86
N ASN A 154 9.17 13.96 1.65
CA ASN A 154 7.78 14.09 2.05
C ASN A 154 7.66 14.34 3.54
N ILE A 155 6.79 15.28 3.91
CA ILE A 155 6.48 15.60 5.30
C ILE A 155 4.99 15.40 5.51
N HIS A 156 4.65 14.42 6.34
CA HIS A 156 3.27 14.15 6.75
C HIS A 156 2.94 14.87 8.07
N ARG A 157 1.67 15.27 8.22
CA ARG A 157 1.11 15.77 9.49
C ARG A 157 -0.20 15.04 9.73
N ASN A 158 -0.33 14.40 10.89
CA ASN A 158 -1.49 13.55 11.21
C ASN A 158 -1.73 12.48 10.12
N ASN A 159 -0.67 11.83 9.63
CA ASN A 159 -0.69 10.82 8.56
C ASN A 159 -1.13 11.32 7.17
N ILE A 160 -1.32 12.63 6.98
CA ILE A 160 -1.69 13.22 5.69
C ILE A 160 -0.49 13.98 5.13
N LEU A 161 -0.20 13.82 3.83
CA LEU A 161 0.88 14.52 3.17
C LEU A 161 0.68 16.04 3.27
N SER A 162 1.65 16.74 3.86
CA SER A 162 1.59 18.20 4.08
C SER A 162 2.53 18.98 3.18
N LYS A 163 3.70 18.44 2.85
CA LYS A 163 4.68 19.09 1.99
C LYS A 163 5.53 18.06 1.26
N THR A 164 5.85 18.38 0.01
CA THR A 164 6.88 17.71 -0.78
C THR A 164 7.98 18.70 -1.14
N ILE A 165 9.24 18.30 -1.00
CA ILE A 165 10.43 19.11 -1.32
C ILE A 165 11.23 18.38 -2.40
N VAL A 166 11.54 19.08 -3.48
CA VAL A 166 12.32 18.55 -4.62
C VAL A 166 13.46 19.53 -4.96
N PRO A 167 14.72 19.08 -5.02
CA PRO A 167 15.19 17.73 -4.69
C PRO A 167 15.07 17.42 -3.19
N ALA A 168 14.94 16.13 -2.85
CA ALA A 168 15.03 15.67 -1.47
C ALA A 168 16.36 16.12 -0.83
N ARG A 169 16.34 16.52 0.44
CA ARG A 169 17.52 16.99 1.17
C ARG A 169 18.33 15.83 1.75
N ILE A 170 18.73 14.92 0.88
CA ILE A 170 19.51 13.71 1.18
C ILE A 170 20.91 13.81 0.59
N SER A 171 21.86 12.99 1.05
CA SER A 171 23.19 12.90 0.46
C SER A 171 23.13 12.32 -0.96
N GLU A 172 24.02 12.76 -1.85
CA GLU A 172 24.15 12.17 -3.20
C GLU A 172 24.66 10.72 -3.19
N GLU A 173 25.19 10.23 -2.07
CA GLU A 173 25.73 8.88 -1.90
C GLU A 173 24.66 7.81 -1.55
N LEU A 174 23.40 8.23 -1.35
CA LEU A 174 22.23 7.35 -1.12
C LEU A 174 21.53 7.03 -2.45
#